data_AF-A0A0L6VR99-F1
#
_entry.id   AF-A0A0L6VR99-F1
#
_cell.length_a   1.000
_cell.length_b   1.000
_cell.length_c   1.000
_cell.angle_alpha   90.00
_cell.angle_beta   90.00
_cell.angle_gamma   90.00
#
_symmetry.space_group_name_H-M   'P 1'
#
loop_
_entity.id
_entity.type
_entity.pdbx_description
1 polymer ?
#
loop_
_entity_poly.entity_id
_entity_poly.type
_entity_poly.pdbx_seq_one_letter_code
_entity_poly.pdbx_strand_id
1 'polypeptide(L)'
;HHRLLEWMLDNDIEGIFELTFSLVADNFGSTRIVGLNPGGQDITVTNKNKAEYVQLLVQSRLKVSIKEKIDAFKKGFDEIIPRDLLEFRLVMHS
;
A
#
# COMPACT_ATOMS: atom_id res chain seq x y z
N HIS A 1 -5.02 4.97 -13.64
CA HIS A 1 -5.53 5.05 -12.25
C HIS A 1 -5.76 6.47 -11.75
N HIS A 2 -4.87 7.45 -11.95
CA HIS A 2 -5.08 8.83 -11.46
C HIS A 2 -6.34 9.50 -12.02
N ARG A 3 -6.53 9.45 -13.35
CA ARG A 3 -7.72 10.00 -14.05
C ARG A 3 -9.07 9.49 -13.55
N LEU A 4 -9.14 8.25 -13.04
CA LEU A 4 -10.38 7.69 -12.49
C LEU A 4 -10.72 8.32 -11.14
N LEU A 5 -9.71 8.57 -10.30
CA LEU A 5 -9.93 9.17 -8.98
C LEU A 5 -10.34 10.64 -9.10
N GLU A 6 -9.72 11.38 -10.03
CA GLU A 6 -10.13 12.75 -10.34
C GLU A 6 -11.56 12.78 -10.86
N TRP A 7 -11.89 11.91 -11.82
CA TRP A 7 -13.26 11.79 -12.32
C TRP A 7 -14.26 11.46 -11.21
N MET A 8 -13.95 10.52 -10.31
CA MET A 8 -14.82 10.21 -9.17
C MET A 8 -15.08 11.43 -8.28
N LEU A 9 -14.07 12.26 -8.03
CA LEU A 9 -14.25 13.46 -7.20
C LEU A 9 -15.21 14.46 -7.86
N ASP A 10 -15.11 14.62 -9.17
CA ASP A 10 -15.87 15.64 -9.92
C ASP A 10 -17.27 15.19 -10.37
N ASN A 11 -17.57 13.89 -10.31
CA ASN A 11 -18.81 13.33 -10.87
C ASN A 11 -19.67 12.63 -9.81
N ASP A 12 -20.99 12.56 -10.06
CA ASP A 12 -21.88 11.70 -9.30
C ASP A 12 -21.47 10.23 -9.52
N ILE A 13 -21.35 9.46 -8.44
CA ILE A 13 -20.96 8.04 -8.49
C ILE A 13 -22.06 7.08 -8.03
N GLU A 14 -23.22 7.58 -7.58
CA GLU A 14 -24.30 6.75 -7.04
C GLU A 14 -24.86 5.81 -8.11
N GLY A 15 -24.88 4.51 -7.82
CA GLY A 15 -25.34 3.48 -8.76
C GLY A 15 -24.41 3.24 -9.95
N ILE A 16 -23.27 3.93 -10.05
CA ILE A 16 -22.26 3.72 -11.10
C ILE A 16 -21.24 2.68 -10.64
N PHE A 17 -20.83 2.74 -9.37
CA PHE A 17 -19.85 1.83 -8.81
C PHE A 17 -20.35 1.14 -7.55
N GLU A 18 -20.10 -0.16 -7.46
CA GLU A 18 -20.28 -0.94 -6.22
C GLU A 18 -18.94 -1.01 -5.48
N LEU A 19 -18.52 0.12 -4.92
CA LEU A 19 -17.27 0.22 -4.16
C LEU A 19 -17.57 0.17 -2.66
N THR A 20 -16.66 -0.48 -1.93
CA THR A 20 -16.56 -0.36 -0.48
C THR A 20 -15.21 0.26 -0.11
N PHE A 21 -15.01 0.62 1.16
CA PHE A 21 -13.73 1.10 1.68
C PHE A 21 -12.71 -0.05 1.80
N SER A 22 -12.45 -0.73 0.69
CA SER A 22 -11.53 -1.84 0.57
C SER A 22 -10.84 -1.86 -0.79
N LEU A 23 -9.74 -2.61 -0.87
CA LEU A 23 -9.02 -2.87 -2.11
C LEU A 23 -8.66 -4.34 -2.22
N VAL A 24 -8.45 -4.77 -3.45
CA VAL A 24 -7.90 -6.09 -3.76
C VAL A 24 -6.37 -5.95 -3.80
N ALA A 25 -5.69 -6.64 -2.89
CA ALA A 25 -4.24 -6.75 -2.84
C ALA A 25 -3.80 -8.12 -3.36
N ASP A 26 -2.85 -8.13 -4.29
CA ASP A 26 -2.12 -9.36 -4.63
C ASP A 26 -1.00 -9.57 -3.61
N ASN A 27 -0.94 -10.77 -3.05
CA ASN A 27 0.06 -11.16 -2.08
C ASN A 27 0.65 -12.50 -2.52
N PHE A 28 1.68 -12.43 -3.37
CA PHE A 28 2.43 -13.58 -3.90
C PHE A 28 1.52 -14.64 -4.56
N GLY A 29 0.60 -14.19 -5.43
CA GLY A 29 -0.34 -15.07 -6.13
C GLY A 29 -1.60 -15.44 -5.34
N SER A 30 -1.74 -14.89 -4.12
CA SER A 30 -3.01 -14.94 -3.37
C SER A 30 -3.67 -13.57 -3.35
N THR A 31 -4.90 -13.49 -3.87
CA THR A 31 -5.71 -12.29 -3.87
C THR A 31 -6.42 -12.15 -2.51
N ARG A 32 -6.28 -11.00 -1.84
CA ARG A 32 -6.97 -10.70 -0.58
C ARG A 32 -7.67 -9.36 -0.64
N ILE A 33 -8.82 -9.26 0.03
CA ILE A 33 -9.52 -7.99 0.24
C ILE A 33 -8.97 -7.35 1.51
N VAL A 34 -8.51 -6.12 1.40
CA VAL A 34 -7.95 -5.34 2.51
C VAL A 34 -8.79 -4.09 2.70
N GLY A 35 -9.32 -3.89 3.91
CA GLY A 35 -10.03 -2.66 4.26
C GLY A 35 -9.09 -1.45 4.30
N LEU A 36 -9.55 -0.32 3.78
CA LEU A 36 -8.85 0.97 3.87
C LEU A 36 -8.97 1.60 5.26
N ASN A 37 -10.01 1.24 6.00
CA ASN A 37 -10.29 1.61 7.39
C ASN A 37 -10.93 0.41 8.14
N PRO A 38 -11.05 0.47 9.48
CA PRO A 38 -11.70 -0.59 10.26
C PRO A 38 -13.15 -0.82 9.79
N GLY A 39 -13.49 -2.06 9.44
CA GLY A 39 -14.82 -2.41 8.91
C GLY A 39 -15.09 -1.92 7.48
N GLY A 40 -14.09 -1.40 6.77
CA GLY A 40 -14.29 -0.76 5.46
C GLY A 40 -14.91 -1.64 4.37
N GLN A 41 -14.84 -2.96 4.51
CA GLN A 41 -15.49 -3.88 3.58
C GLN A 41 -17.02 -3.78 3.62
N ASP A 42 -17.59 -3.34 4.73
CA ASP A 42 -19.03 -3.18 4.93
C ASP A 42 -19.51 -1.74 4.69
N ILE A 43 -18.59 -0.81 4.39
CA ILE A 43 -18.88 0.60 4.20
C ILE A 43 -18.90 0.90 2.70
N THR A 44 -20.07 1.19 2.15
CA THR A 44 -20.25 1.58 0.74
C THR A 44 -19.69 2.98 0.48
N VAL A 45 -19.06 3.16 -0.68
CA VAL A 45 -18.63 4.46 -1.19
C VAL A 45 -19.83 5.15 -1.85
N THR A 46 -20.11 6.36 -1.39
CA THR A 46 -21.23 7.22 -1.79
C THR A 46 -20.68 8.60 -2.17
N ASN A 47 -21.50 9.47 -2.76
CA ASN A 47 -21.09 10.85 -3.03
C ASN A 47 -20.64 11.61 -1.78
N LYS A 48 -21.18 11.25 -0.61
CA LYS A 48 -20.87 11.91 0.67
C LYS A 48 -19.48 11.54 1.20
N ASN A 49 -18.98 10.34 0.91
CA ASN A 49 -17.74 9.82 1.48
C ASN A 49 -16.66 9.48 0.44
N LYS A 50 -16.92 9.67 -0.86
CA LYS A 50 -15.96 9.39 -1.95
C LYS A 50 -14.63 10.12 -1.83
N ALA A 51 -14.62 11.33 -1.27
CA ALA A 51 -13.40 12.10 -1.06
C ALA A 51 -12.46 11.40 -0.05
N GLU A 52 -13.03 10.87 1.03
CA GLU A 52 -12.30 10.08 2.02
C GLU A 52 -11.78 8.77 1.41
N TYR A 53 -12.61 8.08 0.63
CA TYR A 53 -12.20 6.88 -0.10
C TYR A 53 -10.98 7.15 -0.99
N VAL A 54 -11.02 8.21 -1.81
CA VAL A 54 -9.92 8.60 -2.69
C VAL A 54 -8.67 8.91 -1.88
N GLN A 55 -8.79 9.66 -0.79
CA GLN A 55 -7.66 9.99 0.08
C GLN A 55 -6.99 8.75 0.67
N LEU A 56 -7.77 7.84 1.27
CA LEU A 56 -7.26 6.61 1.88
C LEU A 56 -6.61 5.69 0.85
N LEU A 57 -7.21 5.59 -0.35
CA LEU A 57 -6.66 4.78 -1.44
C LEU A 57 -5.31 5.32 -1.93
N VAL A 58 -5.16 6.64 -2.07
CA VAL A 58 -3.90 7.29 -2.43
C VAL A 58 -2.85 7.06 -1.35
N GLN A 59 -3.20 7.27 -0.08
CA GLN A 59 -2.29 7.04 1.04
C GLN A 59 -1.82 5.58 1.12
N SER A 60 -2.73 4.62 0.93
CA SER A 60 -2.42 3.19 0.92
C SER A 60 -1.39 2.86 -0.17
N ARG A 61 -1.61 3.35 -1.40
CA ARG A 61 -0.68 3.15 -2.53
C ARG A 61 0.70 3.74 -2.26
N LEU A 62 0.77 4.96 -1.72
CA LEU A 62 2.03 5.60 -1.38
C LEU A 62 2.81 4.81 -0.31
N LYS A 63 2.12 4.31 0.73
CA LYS A 63 2.74 3.48 1.77
C LYS A 63 3.33 2.20 1.17
N VAL A 64 2.59 1.51 0.29
CA VAL A 64 3.08 0.30 -0.38
C VAL A 64 4.31 0.61 -1.22
N SER A 65 4.26 1.63 -2.08
CA SER A 65 5.39 1.99 -2.95
C SER A 65 6.65 2.42 -2.17
N ILE A 66 6.50 3.11 -1.04
CA ILE A 66 7.64 3.49 -0.19
C ILE A 66 8.22 2.25 0.48
N LYS A 67 7.37 1.37 1.02
CA LYS A 67 7.79 0.11 1.65
C LYS A 67 8.61 -0.75 0.68
N GLU A 68 8.14 -0.93 -0.54
CA GLU A 68 8.86 -1.70 -1.57
C GLU A 68 10.23 -1.10 -1.89
N LYS A 69 10.34 0.23 -1.99
CA LYS A 69 11.62 0.90 -2.21
C LYS A 69 12.58 0.73 -1.05
N ILE A 70 12.09 0.83 0.19
CA ILE A 70 12.92 0.62 1.40
C ILE A 70 13.35 -0.84 1.48
N ASP A 71 12.46 -1.79 1.23
CA ASP A 71 12.76 -3.22 1.28
C ASP A 71 13.76 -3.60 0.18
N ALA A 72 13.64 -3.03 -1.03
CA ALA A 72 14.64 -3.18 -2.10
C ALA A 72 15.99 -2.56 -1.73
N PHE A 73 16.01 -1.38 -1.09
CA PHE A 73 17.24 -0.75 -0.60
C PHE A 73 17.93 -1.60 0.46
N LYS A 74 17.18 -2.12 1.45
CA LYS A 74 17.70 -3.04 2.47
C LYS A 74 18.31 -4.27 1.84
N LYS A 75 17.60 -4.90 0.89
CA LYS A 75 18.10 -6.06 0.16
C LYS A 75 19.42 -5.76 -0.55
N GLY A 76 19.50 -4.64 -1.26
CA GLY A 76 20.75 -4.22 -1.92
C GLY A 76 21.88 -3.95 -0.92
N PHE A 77 21.57 -3.40 0.26
CA PHE A 77 22.56 -3.18 1.31
C PHE A 77 23.06 -4.50 1.92
N ASP A 78 22.16 -5.46 2.18
CA ASP A 78 22.51 -6.80 2.67
C ASP A 78 23.33 -7.62 1.64
N GLU A 79 23.18 -7.34 0.34
CA GLU A 79 23.97 -7.95 -0.74
C GLU A 79 25.37 -7.32 -0.89
N ILE A 80 25.52 -6.04 -0.54
CA ILE A 80 26.79 -5.29 -0.68
C ILE A 80 27.66 -5.43 0.57
N ILE A 81 27.10 -5.59 1.76
CA ILE A 81 27.88 -5.89 2.97
C ILE A 81 28.27 -7.38 2.93
N PRO A 82 29.56 -7.73 2.73
CA PRO A 82 30.00 -9.11 2.85
C PRO A 82 29.74 -9.56 4.30
N ARG A 83 29.07 -10.69 4.49
CA ARG A 83 28.88 -11.30 5.83
C ARG A 83 30.19 -11.38 6.62
N ASP A 84 31.29 -11.59 5.92
CA ASP A 84 32.65 -11.65 6.45
C ASP A 84 33.07 -10.36 7.19
N LEU A 85 32.57 -9.18 6.81
CA LEU A 85 32.94 -7.90 7.43
C LEU A 85 32.31 -7.71 8.83
N LEU A 86 31.22 -8.42 9.13
CA LEU A 86 30.58 -8.39 10.46
C LEU A 86 31.27 -9.32 11.46
N GLU A 87 31.93 -10.39 11.00
CA GLU A 87 32.67 -11.31 11.87
C GLU A 87 34.00 -10.72 12.37
N PHE A 88 34.69 -9.90 11.58
CA PHE A 88 35.98 -9.31 11.96
C PHE A 88 35.91 -8.35 13.16
N ARG A 89 34.72 -7.84 13.54
CA ARG A 89 34.58 -6.93 14.69
C ARG A 89 34.34 -7.66 16.02
N LEU A 90 33.97 -8.94 16.00
CA LEU A 90 33.73 -9.72 17.23
C LEU A 90 34.97 -10.50 17.68
N VAL A 91 35.86 -10.86 16.76
CA VAL A 91 37.07 -11.65 17.07
C VAL A 91 38.25 -10.76 17.52
N MET A 92 38.25 -9.46 17.19
CA MET A 92 39.34 -8.53 17.54
C MET A 92 39.26 -7.94 18.97
N HIS A 93 38.30 -8.38 19.80
CA HIS A 93 38.13 -7.96 21.21
C HIS A 93 37.92 -9.14 22.18
N SER A 94 38.35 -10.35 21.78
CA SER A 94 38.39 -11.54 22.66
C SER A 94 39.81 -11.85 23.10
#